data_AF-A0A016VMH8-F1
#
_entry.id   AF-A0A016VMH8-F1
#
_cell.length_a   1.000
_cell.length_b   1.000
_cell.length_c   1.000
_cell.angle_alpha   90.00
_cell.angle_beta   90.00
_cell.angle_gamma   90.00
#
_symmetry.space_group_name_H-M   'P 1'
#
loop_
_entity.id
_entity.type
_entity.pdbx_description
1 polymer ?
#
loop_
_entity_poly.entity_id
_entity_poly.type
_entity_poly.pdbx_seq_one_letter_code
_entity_poly.pdbx_strand_id
1 'polypeptide(L)'
;MSKSTGGEGRLIWIDCEMTGLDVEKQTLVEIATIVTDKDLNVVAEGPDIVIHQSEKVLDVMEEWPRQTFIKNGLLKKIRESNITLERAEEMGESHRRRSTDARVYGLTAVTRPFHLRCTRHVDRSSRKILRKWMSASGARTSV
;
A
#
# COMPACT_ATOMS: atom_id res chain seq x y z
N MET A 1 -26.29 14.82 26.85
CA MET A 1 -25.46 13.64 26.56
C MET A 1 -25.73 13.31 25.09
N SER A 2 -24.79 13.28 24.16
CA SER A 2 -23.42 12.76 24.15
C SER A 2 -22.48 13.68 23.35
N LYS A 3 -21.23 13.81 23.78
CA LYS A 3 -20.16 14.32 22.91
C LYS A 3 -19.87 13.24 21.87
N SER A 4 -19.93 13.57 20.58
CA SER A 4 -19.44 12.68 19.52
C SER A 4 -17.95 12.42 19.76
N THR A 5 -17.60 11.17 20.03
CA THR A 5 -16.22 10.71 20.20
C THR A 5 -15.48 10.89 18.87
N GLY A 6 -14.66 11.93 18.80
CA GLY A 6 -13.71 12.10 17.70
C GLY A 6 -12.67 10.97 17.73
N GLY A 7 -12.48 10.32 16.59
CA GLY A 7 -11.23 9.64 16.25
C GLY A 7 -10.94 8.25 16.80
N GLU A 8 -11.59 7.79 17.89
CA GLU A 8 -11.19 6.52 18.50
C GLU A 8 -11.72 5.30 17.73
N GLY A 9 -10.85 4.67 16.93
CA GLY A 9 -11.08 3.33 16.38
C GLY A 9 -11.13 3.19 14.86
N ARG A 10 -10.61 4.17 14.10
CA ARG A 10 -10.49 4.02 12.64
C ARG A 10 -9.27 3.19 12.25
N LEU A 11 -9.41 2.39 11.21
CA LEU A 11 -8.36 1.53 10.65
C LEU A 11 -8.13 1.94 9.19
N ILE A 12 -6.88 2.15 8.80
CA ILE A 12 -6.50 2.30 7.38
C ILE A 12 -5.92 0.98 6.90
N TRP A 13 -6.58 0.36 5.94
CA TRP A 13 -6.13 -0.82 5.21
C TRP A 13 -5.34 -0.37 4.00
N ILE A 14 -4.18 -0.97 3.80
CA ILE A 14 -3.34 -0.75 2.62
C ILE A 14 -3.12 -2.10 1.96
N ASP A 15 -3.41 -2.20 0.67
CA ASP A 15 -3.01 -3.31 -0.18
C ASP A 15 -1.98 -2.87 -1.22
N CYS A 16 -0.99 -3.72 -1.47
CA CYS A 16 0.17 -3.40 -2.30
C CYS A 16 0.54 -4.58 -3.18
N GLU A 17 0.73 -4.30 -4.47
CA GLU A 17 1.26 -5.27 -5.45
C GLU A 17 2.71 -4.93 -5.79
N MET A 18 3.54 -5.96 -5.92
CA MET A 18 4.98 -5.83 -6.19
C MET A 18 5.43 -6.72 -7.34
N THR A 19 6.53 -6.36 -8.01
CA THR A 19 7.11 -7.17 -9.09
C THR A 19 7.75 -8.49 -8.59
N GLY A 20 7.82 -8.72 -7.28
CA GLY A 20 8.33 -9.93 -6.66
C GLY A 20 8.64 -9.74 -5.17
N LEU A 21 9.32 -10.71 -4.58
CA LEU A 21 9.55 -10.77 -3.12
C LEU A 21 10.93 -10.25 -2.70
N ASP A 22 11.91 -10.22 -3.61
CA ASP A 22 13.25 -9.70 -3.34
C ASP A 22 13.23 -8.17 -3.32
N VAL A 23 13.26 -7.59 -2.12
CA VAL A 23 13.15 -6.14 -1.92
C VAL A 23 14.27 -5.30 -2.49
N GLU A 24 15.43 -5.88 -2.75
CA GLU A 24 16.55 -5.13 -3.32
C GLU A 24 16.45 -5.06 -4.85
N LYS A 25 15.56 -5.87 -5.46
CA LYS A 25 15.38 -5.98 -6.91
C LYS A 25 13.97 -5.63 -7.38
N GLN A 26 12.98 -5.85 -6.53
CA GLN A 26 11.56 -5.79 -6.86
C GLN A 26 10.95 -4.50 -6.31
N THR A 27 10.00 -3.96 -7.07
CA THR A 27 9.42 -2.66 -6.81
C THR A 27 7.90 -2.74 -6.65
N LEU A 28 7.34 -1.68 -6.08
CA LEU A 28 5.91 -1.48 -5.89
C LEU A 28 5.26 -1.03 -7.20
N VAL A 29 4.14 -1.64 -7.55
CA VAL A 29 3.42 -1.37 -8.82
C VAL A 29 1.97 -0.98 -8.63
N GLU A 30 1.37 -1.26 -7.49
CA GLU A 30 0.02 -0.81 -7.15
C GLU A 30 -0.08 -0.55 -5.65
N ILE A 31 -0.87 0.46 -5.27
CA ILE A 31 -1.26 0.75 -3.89
C ILE A 31 -2.75 1.08 -3.87
N ALA A 32 -3.51 0.33 -3.08
CA ALA A 32 -4.90 0.64 -2.78
C ALA A 32 -5.06 0.88 -1.27
N THR A 33 -5.93 1.82 -0.90
CA THR A 33 -6.19 2.12 0.51
C THR A 33 -7.67 2.26 0.81
N ILE A 34 -8.10 1.77 1.98
CA ILE A 34 -9.48 1.89 2.47
C ILE A 34 -9.44 2.24 3.95
N VAL A 35 -10.36 3.07 4.42
CA VAL A 35 -10.55 3.36 5.84
C VAL A 35 -11.83 2.72 6.33
N THR A 36 -11.75 1.99 7.43
CA THR A 36 -12.92 1.45 8.13
C THR A 36 -13.02 1.97 9.56
N ASP A 37 -14.19 1.81 10.16
CA ASP A 37 -14.32 1.83 11.61
C ASP A 37 -13.85 0.50 12.23
N LYS A 38 -13.99 0.38 13.56
CA LYS A 38 -13.63 -0.80 14.34
C LYS A 38 -14.49 -2.04 14.02
N ASP A 39 -15.68 -1.84 13.48
CA ASP A 39 -16.65 -2.88 13.14
C ASP A 39 -16.54 -3.26 11.65
N LEU A 40 -15.46 -2.79 10.97
CA LEU A 40 -15.12 -3.04 9.57
C LEU A 40 -16.07 -2.40 8.55
N ASN A 41 -16.88 -1.43 8.96
CA ASN A 41 -17.67 -0.67 8.00
C ASN A 41 -16.78 0.33 7.26
N VAL A 42 -16.92 0.41 5.93
CA VAL A 42 -16.15 1.36 5.11
C VAL A 42 -16.57 2.79 5.44
N VAL A 43 -15.60 3.59 5.86
CA VAL A 43 -15.75 5.01 6.20
C VAL A 43 -15.29 5.90 5.05
N ALA A 44 -14.22 5.48 4.36
CA ALA A 44 -13.73 6.18 3.17
C ALA A 44 -12.93 5.23 2.29
N GLU A 45 -13.10 5.37 0.98
CA GLU A 45 -12.18 4.77 0.01
C GLU A 45 -11.01 5.74 -0.21
N GLY A 46 -9.81 5.19 -0.16
CA GLY A 46 -8.59 5.89 -0.52
C GLY A 46 -8.23 5.66 -1.98
N PRO A 47 -7.11 6.24 -2.43
CA PRO A 47 -6.71 6.09 -3.81
C PRO A 47 -6.33 4.64 -4.13
N ASP A 48 -6.72 4.20 -5.32
CA ASP A 48 -6.24 3.02 -6.03
C ASP A 48 -5.27 3.49 -7.11
N ILE A 49 -3.98 3.22 -6.92
CA ILE A 49 -2.88 3.84 -7.66
C ILE A 49 -2.04 2.76 -8.30
N VAL A 50 -2.10 2.68 -9.63
CA VAL A 50 -1.13 1.92 -10.42
C VAL A 50 0.07 2.81 -10.71
N ILE A 51 1.27 2.34 -10.38
CA ILE A 51 2.53 3.07 -10.50
C ILE A 51 3.23 2.65 -11.78
N HIS A 52 3.68 3.63 -12.57
CA HIS A 52 4.43 3.38 -13.79
C HIS A 52 5.77 2.68 -13.48
N GLN A 53 6.10 1.66 -14.28
CA GLN A 53 7.42 1.05 -14.29
C GLN A 53 7.94 0.92 -15.71
N SER A 54 9.24 1.19 -15.88
CA SER A 54 9.91 1.00 -17.18
C SER A 54 9.98 -0.48 -17.58
N GLU A 55 10.06 -0.78 -18.89
CA GLU A 55 10.22 -2.16 -19.35
C GLU A 55 11.44 -2.86 -18.72
N LYS A 56 12.54 -2.14 -18.47
CA LYS A 56 13.72 -2.72 -17.80
C LYS A 56 13.40 -3.33 -16.43
N VAL A 57 12.48 -2.70 -15.68
CA VAL A 57 12.02 -3.19 -14.38
C VAL A 57 11.05 -4.34 -14.58
N LEU A 58 10.13 -4.23 -15.54
CA LEU A 58 9.17 -5.28 -15.86
C LEU A 58 9.83 -6.53 -16.45
N ASP A 59 10.99 -6.42 -17.07
CA ASP A 59 11.76 -7.54 -17.63
C ASP A 59 12.36 -8.42 -16.54
N VAL A 60 12.69 -7.84 -15.37
CA VAL A 60 13.24 -8.56 -14.20
C VAL A 60 12.18 -8.93 -13.15
N MET A 61 10.90 -8.70 -13.47
CA MET A 61 9.77 -9.14 -12.65
C MET A 61 9.73 -10.66 -12.55
N GLU A 62 9.46 -11.17 -11.35
CA GLU A 62 9.34 -12.60 -11.06
C GLU A 62 8.18 -13.22 -11.84
N GLU A 63 8.27 -14.53 -12.11
CA GLU A 63 7.32 -15.23 -12.99
C GLU A 63 5.89 -15.22 -12.43
N TRP A 64 5.73 -15.43 -11.13
CA TRP A 64 4.39 -15.53 -10.54
C TRP A 64 3.61 -14.18 -10.58
N PRO A 65 4.18 -13.03 -10.13
CA PRO A 65 3.54 -11.73 -10.33
C PRO A 65 3.29 -11.43 -11.81
N ARG A 66 4.25 -11.75 -12.70
CA ARG A 66 4.10 -11.54 -14.15
C ARG A 66 2.84 -12.20 -14.70
N GLN A 67 2.67 -13.50 -14.47
CA GLN A 67 1.52 -14.24 -14.99
C GLN A 67 0.21 -13.74 -14.41
N THR A 68 0.21 -13.41 -13.11
CA THR A 68 -0.96 -12.85 -12.42
C THR A 68 -1.35 -11.49 -13.01
N PHE A 69 -0.38 -10.60 -13.20
CA PHE A 69 -0.60 -9.24 -13.70
C PHE A 69 -0.98 -9.20 -15.18
N ILE A 70 -0.53 -10.17 -15.98
CA ILE A 70 -1.02 -10.37 -17.34
C ILE A 70 -2.50 -10.78 -17.30
N LYS A 71 -2.84 -11.77 -16.47
CA LYS A 71 -4.19 -12.33 -16.40
C LYS A 71 -5.23 -11.32 -15.90
N ASN A 72 -4.90 -10.49 -14.91
CA ASN A 72 -5.81 -9.49 -14.36
C ASN A 72 -5.74 -8.12 -15.08
N GLY A 73 -4.84 -7.97 -16.06
CA GLY A 73 -4.65 -6.74 -16.82
C GLY A 73 -3.83 -5.65 -16.14
N LEU A 74 -3.31 -5.89 -14.92
CA LEU A 74 -2.49 -4.93 -14.19
C LEU A 74 -1.21 -4.59 -14.95
N LEU A 75 -0.59 -5.56 -15.63
CA LEU A 75 0.64 -5.30 -16.39
C LEU A 75 0.44 -4.25 -17.49
N LYS A 76 -0.73 -4.23 -18.11
CA LYS A 76 -1.09 -3.20 -19.09
C LYS A 76 -1.27 -1.84 -18.41
N LYS A 77 -2.00 -1.80 -17.29
CA LYS A 77 -2.20 -0.57 -16.50
C LYS A 77 -0.87 0.03 -16.02
N ILE A 78 0.09 -0.80 -15.62
CA ILE A 78 1.42 -0.34 -15.18
C ILE A 78 2.13 0.40 -16.32
N ARG A 79 2.10 -0.15 -17.53
CA ARG A 79 2.71 0.48 -18.72
C ARG A 79 2.01 1.79 -19.09
N GLU A 80 0.70 1.82 -19.01
CA GLU A 80 -0.14 2.98 -19.37
C GLU A 80 -0.17 4.06 -18.28
N SER A 81 0.19 3.73 -17.04
CA SER A 81 0.24 4.68 -15.95
C SER A 81 1.28 5.75 -16.20
N ASN A 82 0.96 6.98 -15.77
CA ASN A 82 1.86 8.13 -15.74
C ASN A 82 2.17 8.57 -14.30
N ILE A 83 1.81 7.76 -13.31
CA ILE A 83 2.01 8.07 -11.89
C ILE A 83 3.36 7.53 -11.45
N THR A 84 4.24 8.41 -10.97
CA THR A 84 5.52 8.01 -10.37
C THR A 84 5.33 7.54 -8.93
N LEU A 85 6.33 6.85 -8.40
CA LEU A 85 6.34 6.40 -7.01
C LEU A 85 6.21 7.58 -6.02
N GLU A 86 6.88 8.69 -6.30
CA GLU A 86 6.82 9.91 -5.49
C GLU A 86 5.41 10.50 -5.50
N ARG A 87 4.75 10.51 -6.66
CA ARG A 87 3.38 11.00 -6.76
C ARG A 87 2.40 10.10 -6.00
N ALA A 88 2.60 8.78 -6.07
CA ALA A 88 1.81 7.82 -5.30
C ALA A 88 1.97 8.05 -3.79
N GLU A 89 3.20 8.31 -3.32
CA GLU A 89 3.47 8.67 -1.92
C GLU A 89 2.69 9.91 -1.49
N GLU A 90 2.75 10.99 -2.28
CA GLU A 90 2.03 12.23 -1.99
C GLU A 90 0.51 12.03 -1.90
N MET A 91 -0.05 11.24 -2.82
CA MET A 91 -1.49 10.95 -2.86
C MET A 91 -1.93 10.17 -1.62
N GLY A 92 -1.20 9.13 -1.25
CA GLY A 92 -1.52 8.33 -0.06
C GLY A 92 -1.31 9.10 1.24
N GLU A 93 -0.26 9.92 1.34
CA GLU A 93 -0.11 10.84 2.48
C GLU A 93 -1.27 11.82 2.60
N SER A 94 -1.70 12.39 1.48
CA SER A 94 -2.80 13.36 1.43
C SER A 94 -4.13 12.72 1.82
N HIS A 95 -4.34 11.44 1.49
CA HIS A 95 -5.49 10.68 1.96
C HIS A 95 -5.41 10.41 3.47
N ARG A 96 -4.26 9.91 3.95
CA ARG A 96 -4.03 9.64 5.38
C ARG A 96 -4.23 10.89 6.25
N ARG A 97 -3.75 12.06 5.82
CA ARG A 97 -3.93 13.33 6.57
C ARG A 97 -5.40 13.71 6.74
N ARG A 98 -6.26 13.38 5.77
CA ARG A 98 -7.72 13.62 5.84
C ARG A 98 -8.43 12.61 6.76
N SER A 99 -7.89 11.42 6.92
CA SER A 99 -8.47 10.32 7.69
C SER A 99 -8.04 10.34 9.17
N THR A 100 -8.11 11.50 9.84
CA THR A 100 -7.57 11.75 11.20
C THR A 100 -7.90 10.64 12.22
N ASP A 101 -6.94 10.39 13.12
CA ASP A 101 -6.96 9.41 14.23
C ASP A 101 -7.03 7.93 13.85
N ALA A 102 -6.88 7.60 12.56
CA ALA A 102 -6.85 6.22 12.12
C ALA A 102 -5.47 5.56 12.33
N ARG A 103 -5.48 4.31 12.82
CA ARG A 103 -4.30 3.45 12.88
C ARG A 103 -4.08 2.77 11.54
N VAL A 104 -2.83 2.70 11.08
CA VAL A 104 -2.48 2.11 9.78
C VAL A 104 -2.22 0.60 9.93
N TYR A 105 -2.88 -0.20 9.11
CA TYR A 105 -2.74 -1.65 8.98
C TYR A 105 -2.43 -2.01 7.52
N GLY A 106 -1.32 -2.71 7.30
CA GLY A 106 -0.97 -3.22 5.97
C GLY A 106 -1.48 -4.65 5.78
N LEU A 107 -2.26 -4.88 4.72
CA LEU A 107 -2.39 -6.20 4.10
C LEU A 107 -1.53 -6.18 2.85
N THR A 108 -0.40 -6.87 2.81
CA THR A 108 0.21 -7.18 1.50
C THR A 108 -0.46 -8.45 0.99
N ALA A 109 -1.17 -8.37 -0.14
CA ALA A 109 -1.73 -9.52 -0.83
C ALA A 109 -0.65 -10.53 -1.25
N VAL A 110 -0.33 -11.47 -0.36
CA VAL A 110 0.10 -12.82 -0.75
C VAL A 110 -0.55 -13.78 0.23
N THR A 111 -1.41 -14.65 -0.29
CA THR A 111 -2.13 -15.71 0.41
C THR A 111 -1.35 -16.32 1.59
N ARG A 112 -1.67 -15.90 2.81
CA ARG A 112 -1.59 -16.54 4.15
C ARG A 112 -0.28 -17.05 4.86
N PRO A 113 0.94 -17.25 4.30
CA PRO A 113 2.14 -17.27 5.15
C PRO A 113 3.08 -16.06 4.96
N PHE A 114 2.68 -15.02 4.24
CA PHE A 114 3.55 -13.89 3.87
C PHE A 114 3.43 -12.64 4.78
N HIS A 115 2.48 -12.63 5.71
CA HIS A 115 2.10 -11.44 6.48
C HIS A 115 3.22 -10.88 7.39
N LEU A 116 4.18 -11.70 7.84
CA LEU A 116 5.25 -11.28 8.77
C LEU A 116 6.54 -10.78 8.10
N ARG A 117 6.68 -10.88 6.77
CA ARG A 117 7.95 -10.54 6.09
C ARG A 117 7.90 -9.18 5.35
N CYS A 118 6.75 -8.79 4.80
CA CYS A 118 6.61 -7.57 4.01
C CYS A 118 6.75 -6.27 4.81
N THR A 119 6.36 -6.20 6.09
CA THR A 119 6.54 -4.96 6.89
C THR A 119 8.01 -4.67 7.23
N ARG A 120 8.88 -5.68 7.20
CA ARG A 120 10.35 -5.53 7.37
C ARG A 120 11.10 -5.35 6.06
N HIS A 121 10.51 -5.80 4.96
CA HIS A 121 11.15 -5.92 3.66
C HIS A 121 10.15 -5.47 2.58
N VAL A 122 10.11 -4.16 2.35
CA VAL A 122 9.72 -3.56 1.06
C VAL A 122 10.99 -2.87 0.51
N ASP A 123 11.13 -2.55 -0.78
CA ASP A 123 12.29 -1.77 -1.25
C ASP A 123 12.54 -0.53 -0.37
N ARG A 124 13.79 -0.05 -0.28
CA ARG A 124 14.18 1.10 0.54
C ARG A 124 13.28 2.31 0.31
N SER A 125 12.81 2.52 -0.92
CA SER A 125 11.91 3.62 -1.31
C SER A 125 10.51 3.39 -0.77
N SER A 126 9.93 2.21 -0.96
CA SER A 126 8.61 1.85 -0.42
C SER A 126 8.59 1.72 1.11
N ARG A 127 9.72 1.31 1.73
CA ARG A 127 9.92 1.37 3.19
C ARG A 127 9.92 2.80 3.69
N LYS A 128 10.46 3.77 2.95
CA LYS A 128 10.36 5.19 3.33
C LYS A 128 8.91 5.64 3.34
N ILE A 129 8.14 5.31 2.31
CA ILE A 129 6.70 5.62 2.21
C ILE A 129 5.96 5.05 3.43
N LEU A 130 6.06 3.72 3.62
CA LEU A 130 5.36 3.04 4.71
C LEU A 130 5.84 3.49 6.10
N ARG A 131 7.15 3.71 6.30
CA ARG A 131 7.68 4.22 7.58
C ARG A 131 7.25 5.66 7.85
N LYS A 132 7.18 6.50 6.83
CA LYS A 132 6.71 7.88 6.95
C LYS A 132 5.21 7.89 7.28
N TRP A 133 4.44 6.98 6.70
CA TRP A 133 3.02 6.80 7.02
C TRP A 133 2.82 6.25 8.44
N MET A 134 3.62 5.27 8.86
CA MET A 134 3.56 4.68 10.21
C MET A 134 4.04 5.64 11.29
N SER A 135 5.19 6.30 11.11
CA SER A 135 5.78 7.24 12.08
C SER A 135 4.90 8.46 12.33
N ALA A 136 4.13 8.91 11.33
CA ALA A 136 3.21 10.04 11.46
C ALA A 136 1.86 9.68 12.11
N SER A 137 1.58 8.39 12.35
CA SER A 137 0.32 7.92 12.95
C SER A 137 0.46 7.53 14.43
N GLY A 138 1.67 7.63 15.01
CA GLY A 138 1.92 7.22 16.40
C GLY A 138 1.80 5.71 16.63
N ALA A 139 1.67 4.90 15.57
CA ALA A 139 1.59 3.45 15.65
C ALA A 139 2.94 2.87 16.13
N ARG A 140 2.92 2.22 17.31
CA ARG A 140 4.06 1.41 17.78
C ARG A 140 4.18 0.18 16.90
N THR A 141 5.38 -0.04 16.37
CA THR A 141 5.78 -1.36 15.84
C THR A 141 5.87 -2.33 17.01
N SER A 142 4.82 -3.11 17.26
CA SER A 142 4.99 -4.38 17.98
C SER A 142 5.67 -5.34 17.01
N VAL A 143 6.96 -5.55 17.28
CA VAL A 143 7.89 -6.38 16.51
C VAL A 143 7.64 -7.86 16.76
#